data_AF-A0A7K1SQU1-F1
#
_entry.id   AF-A0A7K1SQU1-F1
#
_cell.length_a   1.000
_cell.length_b   1.000
_cell.length_c   1.000
_cell.angle_alpha   90.00
_cell.angle_beta   90.00
_cell.angle_gamma   90.00
#
_symmetry.space_group_name_H-M   'P 1'
#
loop_
_entity.id
_entity.type
_entity.pdbx_description
1 polymer ?
#
loop_
_entity_poly.entity_id
_entity_poly.type
_entity_poly.pdbx_seq_one_letter_code
_entity_poly.pdbx_strand_id
1 'polypeptide(L)' 'MFPDEILLDKNQVLASLNELPDKVSSEDLIERILFIKLIESRLRETTEVTHDQVMQELKDVKQRKLAELNKKA' A
#
# COMPACT_ATOMS: atom_id res chain seq x y z
N MET A 1 7.92 5.72 17.63
CA MET A 1 7.48 4.58 18.46
C MET A 1 7.14 3.49 17.46
N PHE A 2 8.04 2.52 17.28
CA PHE A 2 7.77 1.37 16.39
C PHE A 2 6.64 0.56 17.02
N PRO A 3 5.68 0.04 16.24
CA PRO A 3 4.64 -0.79 16.82
C PRO A 3 5.33 -2.00 17.45
N ASP A 4 4.96 -2.28 18.70
CA ASP A 4 5.47 -3.42 19.47
C ASP A 4 5.50 -4.66 18.58
N GLU A 5 6.67 -5.28 18.51
CA GLU A 5 6.92 -6.51 17.78
C GLU A 5 5.98 -7.58 18.35
N ILE A 6 4.88 -7.87 17.64
CA ILE A 6 3.88 -8.85 18.08
C ILE A 6 4.52 -10.23 17.96
N LEU A 7 5.14 -10.69 19.05
CA LEU A 7 5.71 -12.02 19.16
C LEU A 7 4.57 -13.02 19.37
N LEU A 8 4.05 -13.59 18.28
CA LEU A 8 2.99 -14.59 18.36
C LEU A 8 3.60 -15.94 18.77
N ASP A 9 3.04 -16.55 19.83
CA ASP A 9 3.40 -17.90 20.27
C ASP A 9 3.08 -18.92 19.15
N LYS A 10 4.01 -19.82 18.88
CA LYS A 10 3.90 -20.83 17.82
C LYS A 10 2.56 -21.60 17.88
N ASN A 11 2.06 -21.91 19.06
CA ASN A 11 0.81 -22.65 19.23
C ASN A 11 -0.42 -21.80 18.90
N GLN A 12 -0.37 -20.49 19.15
CA GLN A 12 -1.46 -19.56 18.81
C GLN A 12 -1.56 -19.38 17.29
N VAL A 13 -0.41 -19.32 16.60
CA VAL A 13 -0.37 -19.26 15.14
C VAL A 13 -0.97 -20.53 14.55
N LEU A 14 -0.56 -21.71 15.03
CA LEU A 14 -1.08 -23.00 14.55
C LEU A 14 -2.57 -23.18 14.81
N ALA A 15 -3.07 -22.73 15.97
CA ALA A 15 -4.50 -22.76 16.27
C ALA A 15 -5.31 -21.88 15.31
N SER A 16 -4.83 -20.64 15.08
CA SER A 16 -5.47 -19.71 14.15
C SER A 16 -5.47 -20.23 12.71
N LEU A 17 -4.43 -20.98 12.32
CA LEU A 17 -4.34 -21.61 11.00
C LEU A 17 -5.31 -22.79 10.84
N ASN A 18 -5.60 -23.54 11.91
CA ASN A 18 -6.55 -24.65 11.88
C ASN A 18 -8.02 -24.19 11.84
N GLU A 19 -8.30 -22.95 12.25
CA GLU A 19 -9.65 -22.35 12.19
C GLU A 19 -9.95 -21.69 10.84
N LEU A 20 -9.00 -21.74 9.91
CA LEU A 20 -9.18 -21.19 8.58
C LEU A 20 -10.15 -22.07 7.77
N PRO A 21 -11.04 -21.46 6.97
CA PRO A 21 -11.92 -22.23 6.09
C PRO A 21 -11.08 -23.12 5.16
N ASP A 22 -11.47 -24.39 4.99
CA ASP A 22 -10.78 -25.41 4.18
C ASP A 22 -10.40 -24.98 2.74
N LYS A 23 -11.01 -23.90 2.25
CA LYS A 23 -10.83 -23.36 0.91
C LYS A 23 -9.70 -22.33 0.79
N VAL A 24 -9.06 -21.95 1.89
CA VAL A 24 -8.03 -20.91 1.90
C VAL A 24 -6.75 -21.49 2.47
N SER A 25 -5.72 -21.61 1.64
CA SER A 25 -4.42 -22.09 2.10
C SER A 25 -3.77 -21.05 3.03
N SER A 26 -2.91 -21.52 3.94
CA SER A 26 -2.10 -20.63 4.78
C SER A 26 -1.25 -19.68 3.95
N GLU A 27 -0.79 -20.11 2.77
CA GLU A 27 -0.03 -19.29 1.82
C GLU A 27 -0.88 -18.14 1.27
N ASP A 28 -2.11 -18.42 0.82
CA ASP A 28 -3.06 -17.40 0.32
C ASP A 28 -3.35 -16.32 1.37
N LEU A 29 -3.40 -16.71 2.64
CA LEU A 29 -3.66 -15.80 3.75
C LEU A 29 -2.45 -14.94 4.08
N ILE A 30 -1.25 -15.55 4.11
CA ILE A 30 -0.01 -14.81 4.29
C ILE A 30 0.11 -13.75 3.18
N GLU A 31 -0.13 -14.12 1.92
CA GLU A 31 -0.10 -13.17 0.81
C GLU A 31 -1.12 -12.03 0.97
N ARG A 32 -2.36 -12.35 1.35
CA ARG A 32 -3.39 -11.32 1.63
C ARG A 32 -2.96 -10.38 2.75
N ILE A 33 -2.43 -10.92 3.85
CA ILE A 33 -2.00 -10.13 5.01
C ILE A 33 -0.84 -9.21 4.62
N LEU A 34 0.16 -9.72 3.89
CA LEU A 34 1.27 -8.93 3.40
C LEU A 34 0.80 -7.81 2.46
N PHE A 35 -0.15 -8.12 1.57
CA PHE A 35 -0.76 -7.14 0.67
C PHE A 35 -1.49 -6.03 1.43
N ILE A 36 -2.30 -6.38 2.43
CA ILE A 36 -3.01 -5.41 3.27
C ILE A 36 -2.01 -4.52 4.02
N LYS A 37 -0.97 -5.11 4.64
CA LYS A 37 0.07 -4.34 5.35
C LYS A 37 0.83 -3.38 4.42
N LEU A 38 1.09 -3.79 3.18
CA LEU A 38 1.69 -2.93 2.17
C LEU A 38 0.80 -1.72 1.87
N ILE A 39 -0.50 -1.94 1.62
CA ILE A 39 -1.46 -0.86 1.39
C ILE A 39 -1.50 0.08 2.59
N GLU A 40 -1.63 -0.44 3.80
CA GLU A 40 -1.66 0.38 5.01
C GLU A 40 -0.39 1.21 5.18
N SER A 41 0.80 0.65 4.92
CA SER A 41 2.07 1.39 4.98
C SER A 41 2.05 2.55 3.99
N ARG A 42 1.62 2.29 2.75
CA ARG A 42 1.52 3.32 1.72
C ARG A 42 0.52 4.41 2.09
N LEU A 43 -0.65 4.04 2.63
CA LEU A 43 -1.65 5.01 3.08
C LEU A 43 -1.12 5.87 4.23
N ARG A 44 -0.38 5.29 5.18
CA ARG A 44 0.26 6.04 6.27
C ARG A 44 1.37 6.99 5.79
N GLU A 45 2.12 6.59 4.78
CA GLU A 45 3.20 7.39 4.18
C GLU A 45 2.66 8.46 3.21
N THR A 46 1.45 8.29 2.69
CA THR A 46 0.86 9.21 1.72
C THR A 46 0.36 10.45 2.44
N THR A 47 0.91 11.60 2.07
CA THR A 47 0.37 12.89 2.52
C THR A 47 -0.99 13.11 1.84
N GLU A 48 -2.03 13.33 2.63
CA GLU A 48 -3.33 13.71 2.08
C GLU A 48 -3.21 15.07 1.38
N VAL A 49 -3.59 15.10 0.11
CA VAL A 49 -3.61 16.30 -0.71
C VAL A 49 -5.03 16.56 -1.20
N THR A 50 -5.39 17.83 -1.29
CA THR A 50 -6.71 18.22 -1.80
C THR A 50 -6.80 17.94 -3.30
N HIS A 51 -8.03 17.72 -3.80
CA HIS A 51 -8.29 17.57 -5.23
C HIS A 51 -7.72 18.74 -6.04
N ASP A 52 -7.88 19.97 -5.55
CA ASP A 52 -7.40 21.17 -6.22
C ASP A 52 -5.87 21.19 -6.36
N GLN A 53 -5.13 20.76 -5.32
CA GLN A 53 -3.67 20.62 -5.38
C GLN A 53 -3.24 19.61 -6.45
N VAL A 54 -3.88 18.45 -6.49
CA VAL A 54 -3.61 17.42 -7.52
C VAL A 54 -3.87 17.96 -8.93
N MET A 55 -4.98 18.66 -9.12
CA MET A 55 -5.34 19.22 -10.43
C MET A 55 -4.37 20.31 -10.89
N GLN A 56 -3.83 21.12 -9.97
CA GLN A 56 -2.78 22.09 -10.30
C GLN A 56 -1.47 21.40 -10.68
N GLU A 57 -1.02 20.42 -9.90
CA GLU A 57 0.21 19.67 -10.22
C GLU A 57 0.13 18.98 -11.58
N LEU A 58 -1.02 18.37 -11.91
CA LEU A 58 -1.24 17.75 -13.21
C LEU A 58 -1.20 18.77 -14.35
N LYS A 59 -1.76 19.96 -14.15
CA LYS A 59 -1.73 21.05 -15.12
C LYS A 59 -0.29 21.52 -15.35
N ASP A 60 0.49 21.67 -14.30
CA ASP A 60 1.89 22.08 -14.37
C ASP A 60 2.76 21.05 -15.09
N VAL A 61 2.55 19.76 -14.81
CA VAL A 61 3.24 18.66 -15.50
C VAL A 61 2.91 18.66 -16.98
N LYS A 62 1.64 18.85 -17.34
CA LYS A 62 1.20 18.94 -18.74
C LYS A 62 1.88 20.11 -19.47
N GLN A 63 1.94 21.28 -18.83
CA GLN A 63 2.58 22.46 -19.42
C GLN A 63 4.09 22.27 -19.59
N ARG A 64 4.78 21.69 -18.60
CA ARG A 64 6.21 21.34 -18.69
C ARG A 64 6.49 20.41 -19.87
N LYS A 65 5.70 19.32 -20.02
CA LYS A 65 5.85 18.40 -21.15
C LYS A 65 5.62 19.06 -22.51
N LEU A 66 4.63 19.94 -22.63
CA LEU A 66 4.37 20.67 -23.87
C LEU A 66 5.53 21.62 -24.21
N ALA A 67 6.09 22.31 -23.21
CA ALA A 67 7.24 23.18 -23.40
C ALA A 67 8.51 22.40 -23.80
N GLU A 68 8.72 21.21 -23.25
CA GLU A 68 9.82 20.32 -23.64
C GLU A 68 9.70 19.80 -25.08
N LEU A 69 8.48 19.46 -25.51
CA LEU A 69 8.21 19.04 -26.89
C LEU A 69 8.46 20.19 -27.87
N ASN A 70 8.01 21.41 -27.54
CA ASN A 70 8.20 22.59 -28.39
C ASN A 70 9.66 23.09 -28.45
N LYS A 71 10.51 22.74 -27.47
CA LYS A 71 11.95 23.04 -27.50
C LYS A 71 12.78 22.04 -28.31
N LYS A 72 12.21 20.89 -28.64
CA LYS A 72 12.86 19.82 -29.42
C LYS A 72 12.44 19.79 -30.90
N ALA A 73 11.47 20.63 -31.27
CA ALA A 73 11.03 20.87 -32.66
C ALA A 73 11.77 22.08 -33.23
#